data_AF-A0A2H0WHF5-F1
#
_entry.id   AF-A0A2H0WHF5-F1
#
_cell.length_a   1.000
_cell.length_b   1.000
_cell.length_c   1.000
_cell.angle_alpha   90.00
_cell.angle_beta   90.00
_cell.angle_gamma   90.00
#
_symmetry.space_group_name_H-M   'P 1'
#
loop_
_entity.id
_entity.type
_entity.pdbx_description
1 polymer ?
#
loop_
_entity_poly.entity_id
_entity_poly.type
_entity_poly.pdbx_seq_one_letter_code
_entity_poly.pdbx_strand_id
1 'polypeptide(L)'
;MYGINLRQLVASTICSVAIVSVYHEINLRYFSPGRGLYFFNGTRSLRGGPEALQSPSDGVSNVALGFETLASNSDGESNIALGDRSLFYNLTGNSNIGIGAVALFANTTGHYNVAIGSDTLRSNTTGDHNIAINYDALHNSTTGSDNSAIGYLAMFNNTEGQGNVALGAYAGRDNVHGSYNTWVGLDSGPETMDSFSNSVALGFDARTTKSNQVVIGNKKIEETILRGKVSIGEGTPISRIHSVRQTLDFPPTSGKNISDLRVHVQGARPGDAVSLGVPLESVSDTGTYSAWVSSSDTVTIRYKPRLLEDPAPGPFRVLVVGF
;
A
#
# COMPACT_ATOMS: atom_id res chain seq x y z
N MET A 1 -31.42 -14.37 -64.90
CA MET A 1 -32.59 -13.57 -64.48
C MET A 1 -33.72 -14.52 -64.14
N TYR A 2 -33.95 -14.81 -62.88
CA TYR A 2 -35.18 -15.46 -62.44
C TYR A 2 -35.64 -14.74 -61.18
N GLY A 3 -36.62 -13.86 -61.35
CA GLY A 3 -37.30 -13.17 -60.27
C GLY A 3 -38.29 -14.11 -59.61
N ILE A 4 -38.31 -14.12 -58.28
CA ILE A 4 -39.35 -14.82 -57.51
C ILE A 4 -40.32 -13.78 -56.98
N ASN A 5 -41.58 -13.98 -57.37
CA ASN A 5 -42.78 -13.20 -57.07
C ASN A 5 -43.07 -13.18 -55.57
N LEU A 6 -43.22 -11.99 -54.97
CA LEU A 6 -43.91 -11.82 -53.69
C LEU A 6 -45.42 -11.95 -53.93
N ARG A 7 -46.04 -13.05 -53.51
CA ARG A 7 -47.48 -13.08 -53.16
C ARG A 7 -47.78 -14.23 -52.22
N GLN A 8 -48.51 -13.89 -51.16
CA GLN A 8 -49.15 -14.73 -50.14
C GLN A 8 -48.27 -15.22 -48.98
N LEU A 9 -48.16 -14.38 -47.94
CA LEU A 9 -48.04 -14.85 -46.56
C LEU A 9 -49.34 -14.50 -45.84
N VAL A 10 -50.26 -15.46 -45.81
CA VAL A 10 -51.42 -15.46 -44.91
C VAL A 10 -50.94 -15.94 -43.55
N ALA A 11 -51.26 -15.19 -42.51
CA ALA A 11 -50.95 -15.50 -41.12
C ALA A 11 -51.61 -16.82 -40.68
N SER A 12 -50.86 -17.68 -39.99
CA SER A 12 -51.36 -18.57 -38.92
C SER A 12 -50.24 -19.48 -38.38
N THR A 13 -49.78 -19.14 -37.17
CA THR A 13 -49.52 -20.04 -36.03
C THR A 13 -48.63 -21.30 -36.18
N ILE A 14 -47.43 -21.21 -35.59
CA ILE A 14 -46.63 -22.22 -34.84
C ILE A 14 -45.93 -23.37 -35.62
N CYS A 15 -44.64 -23.51 -35.31
CA CYS A 15 -43.67 -24.55 -35.66
C CYS A 15 -43.21 -24.61 -37.13
N SER A 16 -41.98 -24.16 -37.40
CA SER A 16 -40.84 -25.07 -37.65
C SER A 16 -39.57 -24.29 -37.96
N VAL A 17 -38.48 -24.78 -37.40
CA VAL A 17 -37.10 -24.35 -37.57
C VAL A 17 -36.70 -24.36 -39.05
N ALA A 18 -36.13 -23.24 -39.51
CA ALA A 18 -35.22 -23.23 -40.64
C ALA A 18 -33.99 -22.40 -40.24
N ILE A 19 -33.02 -23.04 -39.59
CA ILE A 19 -31.68 -22.47 -39.40
C ILE A 19 -30.96 -22.63 -40.73
N VAL A 20 -30.83 -21.54 -41.46
CA VAL A 20 -29.81 -21.39 -42.50
C VAL A 20 -28.75 -20.48 -41.92
N SER A 21 -27.67 -21.10 -41.46
CA SER A 21 -26.49 -20.40 -40.96
C SER A 21 -25.58 -20.08 -42.14
N VAL A 22 -25.43 -18.79 -42.46
CA VAL A 22 -24.32 -18.31 -43.29
C VAL A 22 -23.67 -17.13 -42.57
N TYR A 23 -22.34 -17.21 -42.50
CA TYR A 23 -21.41 -16.40 -41.73
C TYR A 23 -21.52 -14.87 -41.93
N HIS A 24 -21.18 -14.15 -40.85
CA HIS A 24 -20.82 -12.72 -40.77
C HIS A 24 -21.90 -11.66 -41.04
N GLU A 25 -22.84 -11.52 -40.10
CA GLU A 25 -23.32 -10.20 -39.69
C GLU A 25 -23.59 -10.20 -38.18
N ILE A 26 -22.88 -9.35 -37.42
CA ILE A 26 -23.28 -9.02 -36.05
C ILE A 26 -24.57 -8.20 -36.17
N ASN A 27 -25.71 -8.89 -36.19
CA ASN A 27 -27.02 -8.26 -36.18
C ASN A 27 -27.29 -7.71 -34.78
N LEU A 28 -26.88 -6.45 -34.56
CA LEU A 28 -27.29 -5.66 -33.40
C LEU A 28 -28.79 -5.35 -33.52
N ARG A 29 -29.65 -6.16 -32.88
CA ARG A 29 -31.06 -5.82 -32.68
C ARG A 29 -31.45 -6.04 -31.22
N TYR A 30 -31.66 -4.92 -30.52
CA TYR A 30 -32.85 -4.55 -29.74
C TYR A 30 -32.44 -3.47 -28.72
N PHE A 31 -32.61 -2.19 -29.09
CA PHE A 31 -32.55 -1.09 -28.14
C PHE A 31 -33.97 -0.79 -27.66
N SER A 32 -34.26 -1.07 -26.39
CA SER A 32 -35.22 -0.29 -25.62
C SER A 32 -34.46 0.74 -24.79
N PRO A 33 -35.02 1.93 -24.51
CA PRO A 33 -34.34 2.92 -23.67
C PRO A 33 -34.16 2.33 -22.27
N GLY A 34 -32.91 2.23 -21.79
CA GLY A 34 -32.59 1.76 -20.44
C GLY A 34 -32.00 0.34 -20.31
N ARG A 35 -31.58 -0.32 -21.40
CA ARG A 35 -30.94 -1.66 -21.32
C ARG A 35 -29.50 -1.63 -21.82
N GLY A 36 -28.58 -2.12 -20.98
CA GLY A 36 -27.15 -2.22 -21.28
C GLY A 36 -26.85 -3.09 -22.51
N LEU A 37 -25.72 -2.82 -23.14
CA LEU A 37 -25.23 -3.46 -24.36
C LEU A 37 -24.61 -4.83 -24.01
N TYR A 38 -25.22 -5.92 -24.47
CA TYR A 38 -24.72 -7.30 -24.29
C TYR A 38 -23.95 -7.76 -25.53
N PHE A 39 -22.67 -8.10 -25.40
CA PHE A 39 -21.90 -8.74 -26.47
C PHE A 39 -21.75 -10.23 -26.18
N PHE A 40 -22.42 -11.07 -26.97
CA PHE A 40 -22.22 -12.52 -26.93
C PHE A 40 -21.07 -12.90 -27.86
N ASN A 41 -19.95 -13.39 -27.33
CA ASN A 41 -18.97 -14.14 -28.12
C ASN A 41 -18.36 -15.26 -27.27
N GLY A 42 -18.42 -16.50 -27.77
CA GLY A 42 -17.89 -17.70 -27.13
C GLY A 42 -18.91 -18.83 -27.06
N THR A 43 -18.58 -19.96 -27.69
CA THR A 43 -19.44 -21.08 -28.10
C THR A 43 -20.09 -21.92 -26.98
N ARG A 44 -20.38 -21.36 -25.80
CA ARG A 44 -21.19 -22.03 -24.75
C ARG A 44 -22.01 -21.14 -23.81
N SER A 45 -22.28 -19.87 -24.12
CA SER A 45 -23.35 -19.12 -23.42
C SER A 45 -24.72 -19.37 -24.07
N LEU A 46 -25.14 -20.63 -24.05
CA LEU A 46 -26.52 -21.05 -24.29
C LEU A 46 -27.05 -21.63 -22.97
N ARG A 47 -27.50 -20.76 -22.08
CA ARG A 47 -28.72 -21.01 -21.30
C ARG A 47 -29.74 -19.96 -21.67
N GLY A 48 -30.22 -20.04 -22.90
CA GLY A 48 -31.55 -19.53 -23.25
C GLY A 48 -32.59 -20.54 -22.77
N GLY A 49 -32.97 -20.42 -21.51
CA GLY A 49 -34.06 -21.16 -20.86
C GLY A 49 -34.52 -20.35 -19.65
N PRO A 50 -35.71 -20.61 -19.07
CA PRO A 50 -36.33 -19.80 -18.00
C PRO A 50 -35.54 -19.71 -16.67
N GLU A 51 -34.26 -20.06 -16.67
CA GLU A 51 -33.31 -20.04 -15.55
C GLU A 51 -32.21 -18.97 -15.72
N ALA A 52 -32.11 -18.25 -16.85
CA ALA A 52 -31.07 -17.22 -17.06
C ALA A 52 -31.52 -15.79 -16.74
N LEU A 53 -32.76 -15.58 -16.29
CA LEU A 53 -33.20 -14.35 -15.64
C LEU A 53 -34.59 -14.61 -15.04
N GLN A 54 -34.67 -14.95 -13.76
CA GLN A 54 -35.86 -14.61 -12.98
C GLN A 54 -35.50 -13.38 -12.16
N SER A 55 -35.87 -12.19 -12.65
CA SER A 55 -36.00 -11.06 -11.75
C SER A 55 -37.36 -11.16 -11.04
N PRO A 56 -37.41 -10.83 -9.75
CA PRO A 56 -38.29 -9.74 -9.39
C PRO A 56 -37.72 -8.90 -8.23
N SER A 57 -36.95 -7.87 -8.56
CA SER A 57 -36.94 -6.57 -7.87
C SER A 57 -36.03 -5.60 -8.64
N ASP A 58 -36.31 -4.32 -8.54
CA ASP A 58 -35.82 -3.27 -9.44
C ASP A 58 -34.33 -2.95 -9.17
N GLY A 59 -33.38 -3.31 -10.07
CA GLY A 59 -31.97 -2.87 -9.87
C GLY A 59 -30.83 -3.58 -10.63
N VAL A 60 -31.02 -4.77 -11.18
CA VAL A 60 -29.89 -5.63 -11.64
C VAL A 60 -29.12 -5.07 -12.85
N SER A 61 -27.98 -4.41 -12.61
CA SER A 61 -27.10 -3.82 -13.64
C SER A 61 -25.70 -4.47 -13.70
N ASN A 62 -25.61 -5.75 -14.10
CA ASN A 62 -24.31 -6.41 -14.29
C ASN A 62 -23.83 -6.35 -15.76
N VAL A 63 -22.52 -6.23 -15.98
CA VAL A 63 -21.87 -6.37 -17.28
C VAL A 63 -21.05 -7.66 -17.26
N ALA A 64 -21.33 -8.61 -18.17
CA ALA A 64 -20.69 -9.92 -18.19
C ALA A 64 -20.19 -10.27 -19.60
N LEU A 65 -18.89 -10.51 -19.76
CA LEU A 65 -18.23 -10.82 -21.03
C LEU A 65 -17.14 -11.88 -20.83
N GLY A 66 -17.35 -13.10 -21.31
CA GLY A 66 -16.39 -14.20 -21.16
C GLY A 66 -17.09 -15.52 -20.92
N PHE A 67 -16.32 -16.62 -20.93
CA PHE A 67 -16.86 -17.93 -20.60
C PHE A 67 -17.12 -18.02 -19.09
N GLU A 68 -18.32 -18.44 -18.68
CA GLU A 68 -18.68 -18.69 -17.27
C GLU A 68 -18.50 -17.48 -16.32
N THR A 69 -18.55 -16.25 -16.82
CA THR A 69 -18.59 -15.05 -15.97
C THR A 69 -19.89 -14.96 -15.19
N LEU A 70 -19.83 -14.63 -13.89
CA LEU A 70 -21.01 -14.48 -13.01
C LEU A 70 -21.94 -15.71 -12.95
N ALA A 71 -21.40 -16.91 -13.19
CA ALA A 71 -22.19 -18.14 -13.34
C ALA A 71 -23.02 -18.53 -12.10
N SER A 72 -22.57 -18.17 -10.89
CA SER A 72 -23.24 -18.50 -9.62
C SER A 72 -23.93 -17.31 -8.95
N ASN A 73 -24.07 -16.17 -9.63
CA ASN A 73 -24.67 -14.95 -9.08
C ASN A 73 -26.16 -15.11 -8.78
N SER A 74 -26.50 -15.08 -7.48
CA SER A 74 -27.88 -15.14 -7.01
C SER A 74 -28.52 -13.76 -6.95
N ASP A 75 -27.89 -12.83 -6.21
CA ASP A 75 -28.47 -11.53 -5.87
C ASP A 75 -27.48 -10.36 -6.04
N GLY A 76 -26.26 -10.62 -6.52
CA GLY A 76 -25.25 -9.59 -6.73
C GLY A 76 -25.58 -8.64 -7.88
N GLU A 77 -25.40 -7.34 -7.67
CA GLU A 77 -25.75 -6.26 -8.58
C GLU A 77 -24.58 -5.29 -8.86
N SER A 78 -24.68 -4.55 -9.96
CA SER A 78 -23.71 -3.51 -10.36
C SER A 78 -22.28 -4.01 -10.59
N ASN A 79 -22.11 -5.29 -10.91
CA ASN A 79 -20.81 -5.92 -11.13
C ASN A 79 -20.36 -5.82 -12.61
N ILE A 80 -19.06 -5.67 -12.83
CA ILE A 80 -18.41 -5.76 -14.15
C ILE A 80 -17.52 -6.99 -14.16
N ALA A 81 -17.81 -7.98 -15.00
CA ALA A 81 -17.05 -9.21 -15.17
C ALA A 81 -16.60 -9.36 -16.63
N LEU A 82 -15.28 -9.33 -16.88
CA LEU A 82 -14.69 -9.48 -18.21
C LEU A 82 -13.53 -10.48 -18.17
N GLY A 83 -13.69 -11.66 -18.78
CA GLY A 83 -12.66 -12.71 -18.84
C GLY A 83 -13.19 -14.10 -18.46
N ASP A 84 -12.43 -15.15 -18.79
CA ASP A 84 -12.79 -16.54 -18.45
C ASP A 84 -12.99 -16.70 -16.94
N ARG A 85 -14.19 -17.12 -16.51
CA ARG A 85 -14.59 -17.33 -15.10
C ARG A 85 -14.35 -16.14 -14.17
N SER A 86 -14.35 -14.91 -14.69
CA SER A 86 -14.33 -13.71 -13.83
C SER A 86 -15.61 -13.66 -12.98
N LEU A 87 -15.48 -13.42 -11.66
CA LEU A 87 -16.60 -13.39 -10.71
C LEU A 87 -17.49 -14.66 -10.72
N PHE A 88 -16.92 -15.84 -10.97
CA PHE A 88 -17.69 -17.09 -11.16
C PHE A 88 -18.59 -17.44 -9.96
N TYR A 89 -18.07 -17.38 -8.73
CA TYR A 89 -18.79 -17.76 -7.50
C TYR A 89 -19.43 -16.58 -6.75
N ASN A 90 -19.48 -15.37 -7.34
CA ASN A 90 -20.18 -14.22 -6.73
C ASN A 90 -21.60 -14.63 -6.40
N LEU A 91 -22.03 -14.63 -5.12
CA LEU A 91 -23.40 -14.98 -4.73
C LEU A 91 -24.22 -13.70 -4.57
N THR A 92 -23.84 -12.87 -3.60
CA THR A 92 -24.55 -11.63 -3.24
C THR A 92 -23.67 -10.38 -3.27
N GLY A 93 -22.41 -10.51 -3.72
CA GLY A 93 -21.46 -9.40 -3.81
C GLY A 93 -21.89 -8.34 -4.83
N ASN A 94 -21.74 -7.07 -4.47
CA ASN A 94 -22.22 -5.93 -5.26
C ASN A 94 -21.08 -5.00 -5.65
N SER A 95 -21.24 -4.32 -6.78
CA SER A 95 -20.33 -3.26 -7.25
C SER A 95 -18.87 -3.70 -7.37
N ASN A 96 -18.64 -4.96 -7.75
CA ASN A 96 -17.31 -5.50 -7.99
C ASN A 96 -16.89 -5.35 -9.46
N ILE A 97 -15.61 -5.10 -9.70
CA ILE A 97 -15.01 -5.06 -11.04
C ILE A 97 -14.00 -6.21 -11.12
N GLY A 98 -14.31 -7.26 -11.86
CA GLY A 98 -13.38 -8.33 -12.24
C GLY A 98 -13.04 -8.24 -13.73
N ILE A 99 -11.79 -7.99 -14.05
CA ILE A 99 -11.30 -7.93 -15.43
C ILE A 99 -10.04 -8.77 -15.54
N GLY A 100 -10.13 -9.90 -16.24
CA GLY A 100 -9.06 -10.89 -16.39
C GLY A 100 -9.60 -12.30 -16.23
N ALA A 101 -8.82 -13.30 -16.63
CA ALA A 101 -9.19 -14.68 -16.38
C ALA A 101 -9.16 -14.95 -14.87
N VAL A 102 -10.23 -15.52 -14.34
CA VAL A 102 -10.33 -15.98 -12.94
C VAL A 102 -10.19 -14.82 -11.91
N ALA A 103 -10.37 -13.57 -12.34
CA ALA A 103 -10.40 -12.42 -11.44
C ALA A 103 -11.62 -12.50 -10.50
N LEU A 104 -11.42 -12.32 -9.20
CA LEU A 104 -12.47 -12.43 -8.17
C LEU A 104 -13.27 -13.75 -8.22
N PHE A 105 -12.64 -14.84 -8.64
CA PHE A 105 -13.32 -16.12 -8.90
C PHE A 105 -14.14 -16.65 -7.73
N ALA A 106 -13.61 -16.60 -6.51
CA ALA A 106 -14.23 -17.18 -5.31
C ALA A 106 -15.07 -16.19 -4.49
N ASN A 107 -15.28 -14.95 -4.95
CA ASN A 107 -16.01 -13.93 -4.19
C ASN A 107 -17.40 -14.47 -3.88
N THR A 108 -17.85 -14.54 -2.63
CA THR A 108 -19.20 -15.01 -2.29
C THR A 108 -20.09 -13.84 -1.91
N THR A 109 -19.67 -13.06 -0.92
CA THR A 109 -20.42 -11.90 -0.41
C THR A 109 -19.63 -10.60 -0.42
N GLY A 110 -18.36 -10.60 -0.85
CA GLY A 110 -17.54 -9.39 -0.86
C GLY A 110 -18.08 -8.30 -1.81
N HIS A 111 -18.01 -7.05 -1.38
CA HIS A 111 -18.50 -5.87 -2.08
C HIS A 111 -17.38 -4.89 -2.42
N TYR A 112 -17.61 -4.09 -3.47
CA TYR A 112 -16.76 -2.95 -3.83
C TYR A 112 -15.29 -3.30 -4.11
N ASN A 113 -15.02 -4.51 -4.60
CA ASN A 113 -13.67 -4.94 -4.96
C ASN A 113 -13.34 -4.61 -6.42
N VAL A 114 -12.11 -4.22 -6.70
CA VAL A 114 -11.56 -4.00 -8.04
C VAL A 114 -10.41 -4.96 -8.26
N ALA A 115 -10.58 -5.93 -9.15
CA ALA A 115 -9.58 -6.91 -9.57
C ALA A 115 -9.33 -6.80 -11.07
N ILE A 116 -8.14 -6.34 -11.46
CA ILE A 116 -7.75 -6.18 -12.86
C ILE A 116 -6.46 -6.95 -13.12
N GLY A 117 -6.54 -8.08 -13.79
CA GLY A 117 -5.44 -9.00 -14.05
C GLY A 117 -5.92 -10.46 -13.99
N SER A 118 -5.10 -11.39 -14.51
CA SER A 118 -5.39 -12.83 -14.31
C SER A 118 -5.16 -13.19 -12.85
N ASP A 119 -6.08 -13.99 -12.30
CA ASP A 119 -5.99 -14.58 -10.96
C ASP A 119 -5.87 -13.55 -9.80
N THR A 120 -6.17 -12.29 -10.10
CA THR A 120 -6.21 -11.18 -9.14
C THR A 120 -7.40 -11.34 -8.20
N LEU A 121 -7.18 -11.25 -6.88
CA LEU A 121 -8.18 -11.50 -5.83
C LEU A 121 -8.92 -12.85 -6.00
N ARG A 122 -8.26 -13.86 -6.57
CA ARG A 122 -8.89 -15.15 -6.91
C ARG A 122 -9.60 -15.81 -5.73
N SER A 123 -8.99 -15.78 -4.54
CA SER A 123 -9.48 -16.48 -3.35
C SER A 123 -10.38 -15.63 -2.45
N ASN A 124 -10.69 -14.37 -2.81
CA ASN A 124 -11.51 -13.50 -1.97
C ASN A 124 -12.87 -14.14 -1.79
N THR A 125 -13.36 -14.28 -0.55
CA THR A 125 -14.71 -14.80 -0.28
C THR A 125 -15.61 -13.69 0.25
N THR A 126 -15.18 -12.99 1.30
CA THR A 126 -16.00 -11.99 2.00
C THR A 126 -15.29 -10.66 2.23
N GLY A 127 -14.05 -10.52 1.77
CA GLY A 127 -13.31 -9.26 1.88
C GLY A 127 -13.93 -8.16 1.02
N ASP A 128 -13.99 -6.95 1.57
CA ASP A 128 -14.61 -5.78 0.94
C ASP A 128 -13.57 -4.70 0.64
N HIS A 129 -13.89 -3.81 -0.31
CA HIS A 129 -13.11 -2.60 -0.60
C HIS A 129 -11.65 -2.84 -0.97
N ASN A 130 -11.33 -3.99 -1.60
CA ASN A 130 -9.98 -4.26 -2.05
C ASN A 130 -9.74 -3.74 -3.48
N ILE A 131 -8.59 -3.13 -3.71
CA ILE A 131 -8.08 -2.79 -5.05
C ILE A 131 -6.89 -3.69 -5.32
N ALA A 132 -6.95 -4.49 -6.38
CA ALA A 132 -5.91 -5.39 -6.80
C ALA A 132 -5.71 -5.26 -8.31
N ILE A 133 -4.47 -4.95 -8.74
CA ILE A 133 -4.15 -4.71 -10.15
C ILE A 133 -2.86 -5.44 -10.50
N ASN A 134 -2.88 -6.11 -11.65
CA ASN A 134 -1.88 -7.00 -12.23
C ASN A 134 -2.00 -8.46 -11.75
N TYR A 135 -1.30 -9.35 -12.46
CA TYR A 135 -1.31 -10.79 -12.30
C TYR A 135 -1.00 -11.21 -10.85
N ASP A 136 -1.87 -12.05 -10.28
CA ASP A 136 -1.80 -12.62 -8.94
C ASP A 136 -1.73 -11.60 -7.77
N ALA A 137 -2.08 -10.33 -7.99
CA ALA A 137 -2.19 -9.38 -6.88
C ALA A 137 -3.33 -9.83 -5.91
N LEU A 138 -3.04 -9.86 -4.60
CA LEU A 138 -3.95 -10.31 -3.55
C LEU A 138 -4.55 -11.73 -3.76
N HIS A 139 -3.84 -12.62 -4.48
CA HIS A 139 -4.35 -13.94 -4.88
C HIS A 139 -4.92 -14.79 -3.72
N ASN A 140 -4.24 -14.84 -2.57
CA ASN A 140 -4.64 -15.66 -1.42
C ASN A 140 -5.55 -14.93 -0.41
N SER A 141 -5.95 -13.68 -0.69
CA SER A 141 -6.81 -12.92 0.23
C SER A 141 -8.18 -13.57 0.28
N THR A 142 -8.68 -13.91 1.47
CA THR A 142 -9.97 -14.57 1.67
C THR A 142 -10.98 -13.63 2.31
N THR A 143 -10.62 -13.03 3.45
CA THR A 143 -11.48 -12.15 4.25
C THR A 143 -10.87 -10.77 4.50
N GLY A 144 -9.62 -10.54 4.09
CA GLY A 144 -8.96 -9.24 4.23
C GLY A 144 -9.69 -8.14 3.46
N SER A 145 -9.92 -7.01 4.13
CA SER A 145 -10.63 -5.84 3.58
C SER A 145 -9.74 -4.60 3.53
N ASP A 146 -10.15 -3.61 2.75
CA ASP A 146 -9.52 -2.29 2.66
C ASP A 146 -8.04 -2.34 2.20
N ASN A 147 -7.66 -3.33 1.39
CA ASN A 147 -6.30 -3.44 0.86
C ASN A 147 -6.16 -2.83 -0.54
N SER A 148 -5.01 -2.23 -0.84
CA SER A 148 -4.67 -1.74 -2.18
C SER A 148 -3.34 -2.33 -2.64
N ALA A 149 -3.39 -3.31 -3.55
CA ALA A 149 -2.23 -4.03 -4.09
C ALA A 149 -2.09 -3.79 -5.59
N ILE A 150 -1.09 -3.02 -6.00
CA ILE A 150 -0.85 -2.67 -7.40
C ILE A 150 0.56 -3.13 -7.79
N GLY A 151 0.62 -4.24 -8.53
CA GLY A 151 1.88 -4.85 -8.98
C GLY A 151 1.79 -6.36 -9.14
N TYR A 152 2.66 -6.91 -9.98
CA TYR A 152 2.79 -8.37 -10.15
C TYR A 152 3.07 -9.03 -8.80
N LEU A 153 2.22 -9.98 -8.37
CA LEU A 153 2.33 -10.67 -7.08
C LEU A 153 2.35 -9.76 -5.83
N ALA A 154 1.82 -8.53 -5.94
CA ALA A 154 1.69 -7.65 -4.78
C ALA A 154 0.71 -8.27 -3.75
N MET A 155 1.14 -8.36 -2.49
CA MET A 155 0.39 -8.98 -1.40
C MET A 155 -0.11 -10.41 -1.67
N PHE A 156 0.61 -11.19 -2.48
CA PHE A 156 0.19 -12.53 -2.90
C PHE A 156 -0.24 -13.45 -1.75
N ASN A 157 0.49 -13.46 -0.62
CA ASN A 157 0.21 -14.34 0.52
C ASN A 157 -0.73 -13.74 1.57
N ASN A 158 -1.23 -12.51 1.38
CA ASN A 158 -2.15 -11.90 2.35
C ASN A 158 -3.44 -12.71 2.37
N THR A 159 -3.88 -13.15 3.55
CA THR A 159 -5.12 -13.94 3.71
C THR A 159 -6.22 -13.11 4.37
N GLU A 160 -5.90 -12.56 5.55
CA GLU A 160 -6.86 -11.86 6.42
C GLU A 160 -6.41 -10.43 6.77
N GLY A 161 -5.16 -10.07 6.43
CA GLY A 161 -4.63 -8.73 6.72
C GLY A 161 -5.47 -7.64 6.05
N GLN A 162 -5.69 -6.55 6.79
CA GLN A 162 -6.57 -5.45 6.38
C GLN A 162 -5.87 -4.10 6.36
N GLY A 163 -6.39 -3.17 5.55
CA GLY A 163 -5.91 -1.79 5.52
C GLY A 163 -4.47 -1.64 5.04
N ASN A 164 -3.97 -2.56 4.20
CA ASN A 164 -2.61 -2.49 3.69
C ASN A 164 -2.55 -1.82 2.32
N VAL A 165 -1.45 -1.10 2.06
CA VAL A 165 -1.14 -0.53 0.74
C VAL A 165 0.17 -1.14 0.24
N ALA A 166 0.17 -1.72 -0.96
CA ALA A 166 1.32 -2.31 -1.63
C ALA A 166 1.42 -1.79 -3.06
N LEU A 167 2.46 -1.02 -3.36
CA LEU A 167 2.73 -0.48 -4.68
C LEU A 167 4.10 -0.95 -5.20
N GLY A 168 4.08 -1.82 -6.20
CA GLY A 168 5.28 -2.41 -6.80
C GLY A 168 5.14 -3.92 -6.96
N ALA A 169 5.91 -4.51 -7.88
CA ALA A 169 5.95 -5.96 -8.00
C ALA A 169 6.49 -6.59 -6.69
N TYR A 170 5.87 -7.67 -6.24
CA TYR A 170 6.16 -8.36 -4.99
C TYR A 170 6.07 -7.49 -3.72
N ALA A 171 5.53 -6.27 -3.79
CA ALA A 171 5.34 -5.44 -2.61
C ALA A 171 4.38 -6.15 -1.63
N GLY A 172 4.79 -6.31 -0.37
CA GLY A 172 4.01 -7.01 0.66
C GLY A 172 3.79 -8.50 0.39
N ARG A 173 4.49 -9.13 -0.59
CA ARG A 173 4.24 -10.52 -1.00
C ARG A 173 4.21 -11.50 0.17
N ASP A 174 5.11 -11.31 1.12
CA ASP A 174 5.33 -12.22 2.24
C ASP A 174 4.48 -11.87 3.47
N ASN A 175 3.58 -10.87 3.38
CA ASN A 175 2.60 -10.60 4.42
C ASN A 175 1.50 -11.68 4.43
N VAL A 176 1.19 -12.26 5.60
CA VAL A 176 0.13 -13.25 5.73
C VAL A 176 -1.11 -12.68 6.43
N HIS A 177 -0.95 -12.12 7.64
CA HIS A 177 -2.04 -11.55 8.45
C HIS A 177 -1.78 -10.10 8.90
N GLY A 178 -0.63 -9.52 8.56
CA GLY A 178 -0.26 -8.17 8.99
C GLY A 178 -1.22 -7.13 8.43
N SER A 179 -1.51 -6.12 9.23
CA SER A 179 -2.51 -5.09 8.93
C SER A 179 -1.94 -3.69 9.07
N TYR A 180 -2.56 -2.73 8.39
CA TYR A 180 -2.21 -1.30 8.45
C TYR A 180 -0.77 -1.00 8.00
N ASN A 181 -0.29 -1.72 7.00
CA ASN A 181 1.06 -1.50 6.45
C ASN A 181 1.05 -0.68 5.16
N THR A 182 2.15 0.03 4.91
CA THR A 182 2.41 0.70 3.62
C THR A 182 3.73 0.22 3.03
N TRP A 183 3.68 -0.44 1.89
CA TRP A 183 4.85 -0.92 1.15
C TRP A 183 4.89 -0.27 -0.23
N VAL A 184 5.97 0.46 -0.53
CA VAL A 184 6.15 1.14 -1.81
C VAL A 184 7.53 0.84 -2.35
N GLY A 185 7.59 0.07 -3.44
CA GLY A 185 8.83 -0.36 -4.08
C GLY A 185 8.82 -1.85 -4.43
N LEU A 186 9.59 -2.22 -5.45
CA LEU A 186 9.80 -3.61 -5.84
C LEU A 186 10.34 -4.40 -4.64
N ASP A 187 9.66 -5.50 -4.29
CA ASP A 187 10.02 -6.38 -3.17
C ASP A 187 10.11 -5.67 -1.79
N SER A 188 9.43 -4.53 -1.62
CA SER A 188 9.25 -3.92 -0.29
C SER A 188 8.26 -4.75 0.53
N GLY A 189 8.44 -4.86 1.85
CA GLY A 189 7.58 -5.75 2.65
C GLY A 189 8.20 -6.22 3.96
N PRO A 190 7.62 -7.21 4.64
CA PRO A 190 8.29 -7.91 5.74
C PRO A 190 9.49 -8.72 5.23
N GLU A 191 10.55 -8.85 6.05
CA GLU A 191 11.77 -9.61 5.72
C GLU A 191 11.54 -11.13 5.67
N THR A 192 10.52 -11.61 6.37
CA THR A 192 10.11 -13.01 6.44
C THR A 192 8.62 -13.14 6.15
N MET A 193 8.16 -14.36 5.84
CA MET A 193 6.73 -14.66 5.85
C MET A 193 6.21 -14.47 7.28
N ASP A 194 5.56 -13.33 7.50
CA ASP A 194 5.15 -12.87 8.83
C ASP A 194 3.93 -11.95 8.72
N SER A 195 3.45 -11.47 9.86
CA SER A 195 2.24 -10.67 10.01
C SER A 195 2.54 -9.38 10.77
N PHE A 196 3.63 -8.71 10.40
CA PHE A 196 3.96 -7.41 10.96
C PHE A 196 2.87 -6.40 10.61
N SER A 197 2.47 -5.61 11.60
CA SER A 197 1.41 -4.62 11.47
C SER A 197 1.93 -3.23 11.77
N ASN A 198 1.23 -2.22 11.26
CA ASN A 198 1.56 -0.82 11.48
C ASN A 198 2.99 -0.46 11.05
N SER A 199 3.43 -0.97 9.91
CA SER A 199 4.78 -0.73 9.39
C SER A 199 4.76 -0.07 8.01
N VAL A 200 5.80 0.71 7.72
CA VAL A 200 6.01 1.39 6.45
C VAL A 200 7.35 0.95 5.88
N ALA A 201 7.40 0.50 4.62
CA ALA A 201 8.64 0.22 3.91
C ALA A 201 8.66 0.93 2.55
N LEU A 202 9.65 1.79 2.34
CA LEU A 202 9.77 2.64 1.14
C LEU A 202 11.10 2.38 0.43
N GLY A 203 11.04 1.93 -0.82
CA GLY A 203 12.20 1.66 -1.68
C GLY A 203 12.27 0.21 -2.17
N PHE A 204 13.11 -0.03 -3.17
CA PHE A 204 13.44 -1.39 -3.62
C PHE A 204 14.04 -2.19 -2.48
N ASP A 205 13.47 -3.36 -2.18
CA ASP A 205 13.91 -4.28 -1.11
C ASP A 205 13.97 -3.61 0.29
N ALA A 206 13.07 -2.64 0.53
CA ALA A 206 12.88 -2.09 1.87
C ALA A 206 12.13 -3.14 2.73
N ARG A 207 12.82 -3.72 3.71
CA ARG A 207 12.33 -4.85 4.51
C ARG A 207 12.10 -4.47 5.97
N THR A 208 10.88 -4.62 6.47
CA THR A 208 10.55 -4.48 7.89
C THR A 208 10.82 -5.79 8.64
N THR A 209 11.31 -5.70 9.87
CA THR A 209 11.73 -6.87 10.67
C THR A 209 10.81 -7.11 11.87
N LYS A 210 9.87 -6.20 12.13
CA LYS A 210 8.83 -6.30 13.14
C LYS A 210 7.72 -5.28 12.87
N SER A 211 6.63 -5.36 13.63
CA SER A 211 5.56 -4.35 13.67
C SER A 211 6.06 -2.99 14.16
N ASN A 212 5.34 -1.93 13.82
CA ASN A 212 5.62 -0.55 14.25
C ASN A 212 6.98 0.00 13.78
N GLN A 213 7.38 -0.33 12.54
CA GLN A 213 8.63 0.16 11.95
C GLN A 213 8.40 1.00 10.70
N VAL A 214 9.23 2.04 10.54
CA VAL A 214 9.39 2.75 9.26
C VAL A 214 10.79 2.44 8.73
N VAL A 215 10.86 1.84 7.54
CA VAL A 215 12.09 1.49 6.83
C VAL A 215 12.15 2.26 5.52
N ILE A 216 13.22 3.03 5.31
CA ILE A 216 13.44 3.82 4.09
C ILE A 216 14.75 3.36 3.46
N GLY A 217 14.64 2.64 2.33
CA GLY A 217 15.76 2.01 1.64
C GLY A 217 16.06 0.59 2.08
N ASN A 218 17.00 -0.06 1.38
CA ASN A 218 17.48 -1.40 1.69
C ASN A 218 18.87 -1.37 2.36
N LYS A 219 19.38 -2.55 2.74
CA LYS A 219 20.68 -2.71 3.44
C LYS A 219 21.90 -2.23 2.65
N LYS A 220 21.77 -1.96 1.34
CA LYS A 220 22.86 -1.46 0.48
C LYS A 220 22.91 0.06 0.39
N ILE A 221 21.92 0.78 0.94
CA ILE A 221 21.92 2.24 0.96
C ILE A 221 23.00 2.72 1.94
N GLU A 222 23.97 3.49 1.43
CA GLU A 222 25.06 4.07 2.23
C GLU A 222 24.70 5.43 2.83
N GLU A 223 23.85 6.21 2.15
CA GLU A 223 23.40 7.53 2.60
C GLU A 223 21.90 7.74 2.30
N THR A 224 21.14 8.12 3.33
CA THR A 224 19.74 8.55 3.18
C THR A 224 19.66 10.06 3.40
N ILE A 225 19.38 10.81 2.33
CA ILE A 225 19.31 12.28 2.38
C ILE A 225 17.86 12.73 2.58
N LEU A 226 17.55 13.33 3.74
CA LEU A 226 16.28 14.00 4.03
C LEU A 226 16.48 15.52 4.04
N ARG A 227 15.86 16.22 3.08
CA ARG A 227 15.98 17.69 2.95
C ARG A 227 14.82 18.40 3.63
N GLY A 228 15.10 19.53 4.28
CA GLY A 228 14.11 20.30 5.05
C GLY A 228 14.19 20.03 6.56
N LYS A 229 13.27 20.63 7.33
CA LYS A 229 13.17 20.36 8.78
C LYS A 229 12.50 19.00 9.00
N VAL A 230 13.15 18.11 9.75
CA VAL A 230 12.60 16.82 10.17
C VAL A 230 12.37 16.87 11.69
N SER A 231 11.18 16.48 12.13
CA SER A 231 10.77 16.40 13.54
C SER A 231 10.42 14.95 13.88
N ILE A 232 10.65 14.54 15.13
CA ILE A 232 10.29 13.21 15.64
C ILE A 232 9.43 13.39 16.91
N GLY A 233 8.27 12.71 16.96
CA GLY A 233 7.30 12.77 18.08
C GLY A 233 6.02 13.56 17.81
N GLU A 234 5.05 13.52 18.73
CA GLU A 234 3.77 14.24 18.60
C GLU A 234 3.91 15.73 18.93
N GLY A 235 3.23 16.57 18.12
CA GLY A 235 2.82 17.95 18.44
C GLY A 235 3.75 18.77 19.35
N THR A 236 4.60 19.60 18.73
CA THR A 236 5.78 20.28 19.31
C THR A 236 6.94 19.30 19.41
N PRO A 237 8.06 19.49 18.68
CA PRO A 237 9.11 18.47 18.58
C PRO A 237 9.68 18.12 19.97
N ILE A 238 9.20 17.00 20.53
CA ILE A 238 9.64 16.34 21.77
C ILE A 238 10.96 15.58 21.57
N SER A 239 11.54 15.64 20.38
CA SER A 239 12.95 15.37 20.17
C SER A 239 13.47 16.26 19.05
N ARG A 240 13.92 17.44 19.45
CA ARG A 240 14.77 18.26 18.58
C ARG A 240 16.16 17.65 18.64
N ILE A 241 16.60 16.99 17.57
CA ILE A 241 18.02 16.66 17.39
C ILE A 241 18.69 17.93 16.87
N HIS A 242 19.26 18.74 17.77
CA HIS A 242 20.09 19.87 17.38
C HIS A 242 21.55 19.46 17.46
N SER A 243 22.24 19.41 16.33
CA SER A 243 23.70 19.26 16.32
C SER A 243 24.36 20.57 15.95
N VAL A 244 25.27 21.07 16.78
CA VAL A 244 26.13 22.22 16.48
C VAL A 244 27.59 21.76 16.48
N ARG A 245 28.35 22.19 15.47
CA ARG A 245 29.82 22.07 15.44
C ARG A 245 30.42 23.41 15.86
N GLN A 246 31.34 23.39 16.82
CA GLN A 246 32.07 24.58 17.23
C GLN A 246 33.51 24.18 17.61
N THR A 247 34.40 25.17 17.77
CA THR A 247 35.77 24.97 18.25
C THR A 247 35.83 25.08 19.76
N LEU A 248 36.42 24.09 20.43
CA LEU A 248 36.54 23.99 21.87
C LEU A 248 37.62 25.00 22.28
N ASP A 249 37.17 26.18 22.69
CA ASP A 249 38.04 27.28 23.07
C ASP A 249 37.61 27.75 24.46
N PHE A 250 38.04 26.99 25.47
CA PHE A 250 37.79 27.40 26.84
C PHE A 250 38.60 28.65 27.15
N PRO A 251 38.03 29.64 27.86
CA PRO A 251 38.85 30.69 28.44
C PRO A 251 39.93 30.05 29.32
N PRO A 252 41.18 30.54 29.31
CA PRO A 252 42.28 29.95 30.06
C PRO A 252 41.90 29.66 31.51
N THR A 253 42.14 28.44 31.96
CA THR A 253 41.93 27.97 33.34
C THR A 253 43.11 28.31 34.23
N SER A 254 44.13 29.04 33.75
CA SER A 254 45.32 29.38 34.55
C SER A 254 44.91 30.01 35.90
N GLY A 255 45.01 29.21 36.97
CA GLY A 255 44.62 29.57 38.34
C GLY A 255 43.17 29.28 38.76
N LYS A 256 42.34 28.57 37.97
CA LYS A 256 40.94 28.23 38.28
C LYS A 256 40.70 26.72 38.30
N ASN A 257 39.89 26.27 39.26
CA ASN A 257 39.50 24.86 39.39
C ASN A 257 38.42 24.42 38.38
N ILE A 258 37.75 25.36 37.69
CA ILE A 258 36.64 25.12 36.75
C ILE A 258 36.61 26.22 35.68
N SER A 259 36.28 25.88 34.43
CA SER A 259 35.88 26.84 33.37
C SER A 259 34.57 26.42 32.68
N ASP A 260 33.77 27.42 32.31
CA ASP A 260 32.52 27.24 31.57
C ASP A 260 32.66 27.85 30.15
N LEU A 261 32.26 27.08 29.13
CA LEU A 261 32.10 27.49 27.75
C LEU A 261 30.60 27.51 27.42
N ARG A 262 30.12 28.59 26.81
CA ARG A 262 28.72 28.73 26.39
C ARG A 262 28.60 28.60 24.88
N VAL A 263 27.72 27.70 24.45
CA VAL A 263 27.46 27.39 23.04
C VAL A 263 26.02 27.73 22.72
N HIS A 264 25.81 28.53 21.67
CA HIS A 264 24.47 28.82 21.19
C HIS A 264 23.95 27.63 20.38
N VAL A 265 22.87 27.01 20.86
CA VAL A 265 22.19 25.90 20.17
C VAL A 265 20.73 26.29 20.01
N GLN A 266 20.38 26.86 18.86
CA GLN A 266 19.03 27.34 18.60
C GLN A 266 17.99 26.23 18.82
N GLY A 267 17.03 26.52 19.69
CA GLY A 267 15.94 25.65 20.08
C GLY A 267 16.20 24.78 21.31
N ALA A 268 17.39 24.79 21.91
CA ALA A 268 17.66 24.06 23.16
C ALA A 268 16.89 24.65 24.35
N ARG A 269 16.35 23.81 25.22
CA ARG A 269 15.60 24.20 26.43
C ARG A 269 16.17 23.54 27.68
N PRO A 270 16.15 24.21 28.86
CA PRO A 270 16.50 23.57 30.12
C PRO A 270 15.69 22.27 30.32
N GLY A 271 16.37 21.16 30.55
CA GLY A 271 15.77 19.81 30.63
C GLY A 271 16.14 18.88 29.47
N ASP A 272 16.56 19.42 28.32
CA ASP A 272 17.02 18.60 27.19
C ASP A 272 18.31 17.83 27.54
N ALA A 273 18.45 16.62 27.02
CA ALA A 273 19.70 15.87 27.12
C ALA A 273 20.77 16.51 26.22
N VAL A 274 22.01 16.55 26.71
CA VAL A 274 23.16 17.04 25.96
C VAL A 274 24.20 15.93 25.87
N SER A 275 24.57 15.57 24.65
CA SER A 275 25.73 14.72 24.36
C SER A 275 26.86 15.57 23.78
N LEU A 276 28.06 15.36 24.30
CA LEU A 276 29.27 16.07 23.88
C LEU A 276 30.22 15.12 23.16
N GLY A 277 30.70 15.51 21.99
CA GLY A 277 31.86 14.89 21.34
C GLY A 277 33.08 15.76 21.58
N VAL A 278 33.98 15.32 22.47
CA VAL A 278 35.25 15.99 22.78
C VAL A 278 36.34 15.60 21.77
N PRO A 279 37.23 16.54 21.36
CA PRO A 279 38.35 16.23 20.48
C PRO A 279 39.29 15.22 21.13
N LEU A 280 39.85 14.28 20.35
CA LEU A 280 40.74 13.23 20.86
C LEU A 280 41.94 13.81 21.64
N GLU A 281 42.49 14.93 21.16
CA GLU A 281 43.62 15.62 21.80
C GLU A 281 43.24 16.26 23.14
N SER A 282 41.96 16.54 23.36
CA SER A 282 41.39 17.06 24.62
C SER A 282 40.88 15.92 25.53
N VAL A 283 40.95 14.67 25.08
CA VAL A 283 40.72 13.46 25.86
C VAL A 283 42.07 13.05 26.45
N SER A 284 42.46 13.72 27.53
CA SER A 284 43.62 13.37 28.34
C SER A 284 43.20 13.16 29.80
N ASP A 285 44.06 12.55 30.62
CA ASP A 285 43.89 12.34 32.07
C ASP A 285 43.70 13.65 32.89
N THR A 286 43.54 14.78 32.21
CA THR A 286 43.63 16.14 32.70
C THR A 286 42.31 16.71 33.22
N GLY A 287 41.15 16.07 33.03
CA GLY A 287 39.89 16.58 33.58
C GLY A 287 38.61 15.88 33.12
N THR A 288 37.46 16.37 33.60
CA THR A 288 36.11 15.88 33.23
C THR A 288 35.27 16.98 32.60
N TYR A 289 34.47 16.64 31.59
CA TYR A 289 33.51 17.53 30.97
C TYR A 289 32.09 17.21 31.42
N SER A 290 31.28 18.22 31.69
CA SER A 290 29.84 18.10 31.81
C SER A 290 29.16 19.15 30.94
N ALA A 291 27.97 18.85 30.43
CA ALA A 291 27.16 19.85 29.75
C ALA A 291 25.68 19.71 30.05
N TRP A 292 25.00 20.84 29.99
CA TRP A 292 23.56 20.96 30.18
C TRP A 292 23.06 22.18 29.42
N VAL A 293 21.77 22.20 29.10
CA VAL A 293 21.13 23.42 28.60
C VAL A 293 20.92 24.37 29.78
N SER A 294 21.70 25.44 29.85
CA SER A 294 21.70 26.37 30.98
C SER A 294 20.59 27.42 30.90
N SER A 295 20.14 27.73 29.68
CA SER A 295 19.03 28.65 29.39
C SER A 295 18.55 28.38 27.96
N SER A 296 17.42 28.97 27.56
CA SER A 296 16.94 28.88 26.18
C SER A 296 18.07 29.20 25.19
N ASP A 297 18.18 28.34 24.19
CA ASP A 297 19.17 28.38 23.10
C ASP A 297 20.64 28.35 23.55
N THR A 298 20.94 27.95 24.79
CA THR A 298 22.30 28.01 25.35
C THR A 298 22.67 26.72 26.07
N VAL A 299 23.69 26.03 25.56
CA VAL A 299 24.35 24.91 26.24
C VAL A 299 25.56 25.44 26.97
N THR A 300 25.65 25.17 28.27
CA THR A 300 26.89 25.38 29.04
C THR A 300 27.66 24.08 29.11
N ILE A 301 28.95 24.15 28.80
CA ILE A 301 29.91 23.07 28.90
C ILE A 301 30.90 23.46 29.99
N ARG A 302 31.02 22.63 31.01
CA ARG A 302 31.95 22.83 32.10
C ARG A 302 33.11 21.87 31.97
N TYR A 303 34.32 22.41 32.02
CA TYR A 303 35.53 21.63 32.19
C TYR A 303 36.01 21.72 33.63
N LYS A 304 36.23 20.57 34.25
CA LYS A 304 36.82 20.45 35.58
C LYS A 304 38.21 19.80 35.47
N PRO A 305 39.29 20.59 35.52
CA PRO A 305 40.65 20.06 35.52
C PRO A 305 40.95 19.12 36.71
N ARG A 306 41.75 18.09 36.47
CA ARG A 306 42.42 17.22 37.46
C ARG A 306 43.80 17.78 37.83
N LEU A 307 44.49 18.38 36.87
CA LEU A 307 45.70 19.19 37.02
C LEU A 307 45.38 20.60 36.50
N LEU A 308 46.06 21.65 36.97
CA LEU A 308 45.85 23.06 36.56
C LEU A 308 46.31 23.31 35.10
N GLU A 309 45.79 22.54 34.18
CA GLU A 309 46.10 22.51 32.75
C GLU A 309 44.82 22.66 31.93
N ASP A 310 44.92 23.50 30.90
CA ASP A 310 43.86 23.73 29.94
C ASP A 310 43.67 22.52 29.03
N PRO A 311 42.42 22.21 28.62
CA PRO A 311 42.19 21.20 27.61
C PRO A 311 42.74 21.68 26.26
N ALA A 312 43.36 20.79 25.49
CA ALA A 312 43.85 21.14 24.16
C ALA A 312 42.70 21.67 23.29
N PRO A 313 42.86 22.79 22.56
CA PRO A 313 41.81 23.32 21.70
C PRO A 313 41.58 22.43 20.48
N GLY A 314 40.33 22.27 20.05
CA GLY A 314 40.00 21.42 18.90
C GLY A 314 38.52 21.41 18.51
N PRO A 315 38.15 20.83 17.35
CA PRO A 315 36.77 20.79 16.91
C PRO A 315 35.93 19.84 17.78
N PHE A 316 34.83 20.32 18.34
CA PHE A 316 33.91 19.53 19.15
C PHE A 316 32.48 19.57 18.59
N ARG A 317 31.65 18.64 19.05
CA ARG A 317 30.22 18.58 18.68
C ARG A 317 29.35 18.60 19.92
N VAL A 318 28.28 19.38 19.87
CA VAL A 318 27.19 19.33 20.84
C VAL A 318 25.98 18.76 20.12
N LEU A 319 25.42 17.69 20.67
CA LEU A 319 24.15 17.14 20.28
C LEU A 319 23.16 17.39 21.42
N VAL A 320 22.14 18.18 21.17
CA VAL A 320 21.01 18.34 22.10
C VAL A 320 19.89 17.43 21.61
N VAL A 321 19.34 16.64 22.53
CA VAL A 321 18.15 15.82 22.33
C VAL A 321 17.11 16.36 23.28
N GLY A 322 16.15 17.11 22.74
CA GLY A 322 15.01 17.57 23.54
C GLY A 322 14.15 16.41 24.02
N PHE A 323 13.50 16.57 25.18
CA PHE A 323 12.43 15.70 25.68
C PHE A 323 11.13 16.49 25.79
#